data_AF-A0A6F9DLE2-F1
#
_entry.id   AF-A0A6F9DLE2-F1
#
_cell.length_a   1.000
_cell.length_b   1.000
_cell.length_c   1.000
_cell.angle_alpha   90.00
_cell.angle_beta   90.00
_cell.angle_gamma   90.00
#
_symmetry.space_group_name_H-M   'P 1'
#
loop_
_entity.id
_entity.type
_entity.pdbx_description
1 polymer ?
#
loop_
_entity_poly.entity_id
_entity_poly.type
_entity_poly.pdbx_seq_one_letter_code
_entity_poly.pdbx_strand_id
1 'polypeptide(L)'
;MAVTEAVAAGMYKDMDRLVEMRKKGEILSALDEQRLRDYQLRRLRRLWLKDQILSAREPLHPPKKEGFFTKLWAREEAFWSRHLKFRQFSGHFYHGHYGKVPLLLLYRAQRWFRSFYGVMIIPSFPLVYFLTHYKFEVPNCFYRTTMHTFPGDKHFKSKIKDLEFDPIRYTYVNPENKTK
;
A
#
# COMPACT_ATOMS: atom_id res chain seq x y z
N MET A 1 -12.27 19.06 -44.46
CA MET A 1 -11.64 17.73 -44.59
C MET A 1 -11.47 17.30 -46.05
N ALA A 2 -12.45 17.51 -46.94
CA ALA A 2 -12.30 17.17 -48.37
C ALA A 2 -11.20 17.95 -49.13
N VAL A 3 -11.05 19.26 -48.86
CA VAL A 3 -10.02 20.10 -49.52
C VAL A 3 -8.59 19.68 -49.13
N THR A 4 -8.39 19.30 -47.87
CA THR A 4 -7.08 18.85 -47.37
C THR A 4 -6.65 17.51 -47.95
N GLU A 5 -7.62 16.63 -48.24
CA GLU A 5 -7.37 15.32 -48.86
C GLU A 5 -7.05 15.43 -50.35
N ALA A 6 -7.76 16.29 -51.09
CA ALA A 6 -7.50 16.53 -52.51
C ALA A 6 -6.11 17.15 -52.75
N VAL A 7 -5.71 18.13 -51.93
CA VAL A 7 -4.37 18.74 -51.98
C VAL A 7 -3.28 17.73 -51.65
N ALA A 8 -3.49 16.90 -50.62
CA ALA A 8 -2.55 15.85 -50.27
C ALA A 8 -2.38 14.85 -51.44
N ALA A 9 -3.49 14.40 -52.04
CA ALA A 9 -3.48 13.47 -53.17
C ALA A 9 -2.74 14.03 -54.41
N GLY A 10 -2.89 15.32 -54.70
CA GLY A 10 -2.13 15.99 -55.75
C GLY A 10 -0.62 16.00 -55.46
N MET A 11 -0.24 16.33 -54.23
CA MET A 11 1.16 16.37 -53.80
C MET A 11 1.84 14.99 -53.85
N TYR A 12 1.11 13.90 -53.57
CA TYR A 12 1.65 12.53 -53.66
C TYR A 12 1.91 12.10 -55.12
N LYS A 13 1.00 12.44 -56.04
CA LYS A 13 1.16 12.16 -57.48
C LYS A 13 2.40 12.86 -58.06
N ASP A 14 2.69 14.08 -57.62
CA ASP A 14 3.88 14.81 -58.03
C ASP A 14 5.17 14.15 -57.52
N MET A 15 5.18 13.65 -56.28
CA MET A 15 6.37 12.97 -55.73
C MET A 15 6.66 11.64 -56.42
N ASP A 16 5.64 10.86 -56.77
CA ASP A 16 5.80 9.58 -57.48
C ASP A 16 6.37 9.80 -58.88
N ARG A 17 5.94 10.87 -59.58
CA ARG A 17 6.53 11.31 -60.85
C ARG A 17 8.02 11.62 -60.71
N LEU A 18 8.42 12.39 -59.69
CA LEU A 18 9.83 12.74 -59.45
C LEU A 18 10.70 11.49 -59.15
N VAL A 19 10.13 10.49 -58.46
CA VAL A 19 10.80 9.21 -58.21
C VAL A 19 11.02 8.44 -59.52
N GLU A 20 10.03 8.40 -60.41
CA GLU A 20 10.15 7.74 -61.71
C GLU A 20 11.20 8.41 -62.61
N MET A 21 11.21 9.75 -62.66
CA MET A 21 12.22 10.53 -63.39
C MET A 21 13.62 10.22 -62.88
N ARG A 22 13.81 10.19 -61.55
CA ARG A 22 15.09 9.83 -60.93
C ARG A 22 15.52 8.40 -61.25
N LYS A 23 14.57 7.44 -61.26
CA LYS A 23 14.85 6.04 -61.63
C LYS A 23 15.25 5.88 -63.10
N LYS A 24 14.70 6.71 -63.99
CA LYS A 24 15.07 6.75 -65.41
C LYS A 24 16.45 7.39 -65.65
N GLY A 25 17.07 7.96 -64.62
CA GLY A 25 18.37 8.63 -64.71
C GLY A 25 18.28 10.08 -65.18
N GLU A 26 17.08 10.68 -65.19
CA GLU A 26 16.90 12.09 -65.52
C GLU A 26 17.46 12.97 -64.41
N ILE A 27 18.10 14.09 -64.78
CA ILE A 27 18.62 15.08 -63.83
C ILE A 27 17.44 15.92 -63.35
N LEU A 28 17.16 15.89 -62.04
CA LEU A 28 16.11 16.70 -61.44
C LEU A 28 16.59 18.14 -61.21
N SER A 29 15.66 19.09 -61.17
CA SER A 29 15.97 20.44 -60.70
C SER A 29 16.39 20.39 -59.23
N ALA A 30 17.30 21.29 -58.81
CA ALA A 30 17.76 21.33 -57.41
C ALA A 30 16.61 21.49 -56.40
N LEU A 31 15.56 22.22 -56.78
CA LEU A 31 14.35 22.39 -55.97
C LEU A 31 13.57 21.08 -55.84
N ASP A 32 13.43 20.33 -56.94
CA ASP A 32 12.72 19.05 -56.94
C ASP A 32 13.49 17.96 -56.22
N GLU A 33 14.83 17.99 -56.26
CA GLU A 33 15.67 17.13 -55.43
C GLU A 33 15.50 17.40 -53.94
N GLN A 34 15.46 18.68 -53.54
CA GLN A 34 15.24 19.07 -52.15
C GLN A 34 13.85 18.65 -51.67
N ARG A 35 12.82 18.86 -52.50
CA ARG A 35 11.44 18.42 -52.22
C ARG A 35 11.35 16.90 -52.05
N LEU A 36 11.98 16.14 -52.95
CA LEU A 36 12.02 14.68 -52.88
C LEU A 36 12.73 14.20 -51.61
N ARG A 37 13.85 14.82 -51.25
CA ARG A 37 14.60 14.52 -50.01
C ARG A 37 13.76 14.80 -48.77
N ASP A 38 13.12 15.96 -48.67
CA ASP A 38 12.30 16.34 -47.52
C ASP A 38 11.09 15.41 -47.38
N TYR A 39 10.50 15.00 -48.51
CA TYR A 39 9.45 14.00 -48.54
C TYR A 39 9.92 12.66 -47.96
N GLN A 40 11.08 12.17 -48.39
CA GLN A 40 11.69 10.93 -47.88
C GLN A 40 11.96 11.02 -46.37
N LEU A 41 12.55 12.12 -45.90
CA LEU A 41 12.82 12.35 -44.48
C LEU A 41 11.53 12.38 -43.66
N ARG A 42 10.49 13.07 -44.13
CA ARG A 42 9.18 13.09 -43.45
C ARG A 42 8.56 11.70 -43.38
N ARG A 43 8.67 10.90 -44.45
CA ARG A 43 8.17 9.52 -44.48
C ARG A 43 8.90 8.63 -43.48
N LEU A 44 10.23 8.68 -43.47
CA LEU A 44 11.06 7.95 -42.51
C LEU A 44 10.75 8.38 -41.06
N ARG A 45 10.58 9.68 -40.82
CA ARG A 45 10.22 10.20 -39.50
C ARG A 45 8.86 9.71 -39.03
N ARG A 46 7.85 9.64 -39.91
CA ARG A 46 6.52 9.08 -39.57
C ARG A 46 6.59 7.59 -39.24
N LEU A 47 7.38 6.81 -39.98
CA LEU A 47 7.60 5.39 -39.68
C LEU A 47 8.30 5.23 -38.33
N TRP A 48 9.37 5.99 -38.10
CA TRP A 48 10.06 5.99 -36.81
C TRP A 48 9.13 6.34 -35.64
N LEU A 49 8.33 7.40 -35.78
CA LEU A 49 7.36 7.78 -34.74
C LEU A 49 6.28 6.71 -34.52
N LYS A 50 5.91 5.97 -35.55
CA LYS A 50 4.99 4.83 -35.43
C LYS A 50 5.64 3.67 -34.68
N ASP A 51 6.92 3.41 -34.92
CA ASP A 51 7.69 2.38 -34.21
C ASP A 51 7.92 2.73 -32.73
N GLN A 52 7.84 4.01 -32.35
CA GLN A 52 7.86 4.45 -30.95
C GLN A 52 6.54 4.20 -30.21
N ILE A 53 5.45 3.84 -30.90
CA ILE A 53 4.19 3.50 -30.25
C ILE A 53 4.37 2.12 -29.61
N LEU A 54 4.49 2.10 -28.28
CA LEU A 54 4.57 0.84 -27.53
C LEU A 54 3.31 0.01 -27.74
N SER A 55 3.52 -1.29 -28.00
CA SER A 55 2.42 -2.25 -27.98
C SER A 55 1.92 -2.46 -26.54
N ALA A 56 0.65 -2.83 -26.36
CA ALA A 56 0.08 -3.12 -25.03
C ALA A 56 0.80 -4.27 -24.29
N ARG A 57 1.71 -4.99 -24.96
CA ARG A 57 2.58 -6.01 -24.39
C ARG A 57 3.88 -5.36 -23.93
N GLU A 58 3.80 -4.61 -22.85
CA GLU A 58 4.98 -4.23 -22.09
C GLU A 58 5.58 -5.50 -21.44
N PRO A 59 6.90 -5.54 -21.19
CA PRO A 59 7.50 -6.59 -20.38
C PRO A 59 6.92 -6.46 -18.96
N LEU A 60 5.85 -7.21 -18.69
CA LEU A 60 5.32 -7.35 -17.36
C LEU A 60 6.42 -7.98 -16.51
N HIS A 61 6.84 -7.26 -15.46
CA HIS A 61 7.59 -7.91 -14.41
C HIS A 61 6.84 -9.19 -14.01
N PRO A 62 7.54 -10.30 -13.76
CA PRO A 62 6.87 -11.49 -13.28
C PRO A 62 6.07 -11.12 -12.03
N PRO A 63 4.87 -11.69 -11.86
CA PRO A 63 4.06 -11.36 -10.70
C PRO A 63 4.90 -11.60 -9.44
N LYS A 64 4.94 -10.60 -8.55
CA LYS A 64 5.70 -10.69 -7.31
C LYS A 64 5.24 -11.94 -6.56
N LYS A 65 6.18 -12.81 -6.19
CA LYS A 65 5.85 -14.00 -5.39
C LYS A 65 5.19 -13.53 -4.09
N GLU A 66 3.92 -13.89 -3.94
CA GLU A 66 3.17 -13.63 -2.72
C GLU A 66 3.83 -14.35 -1.54
N GLY A 67 3.98 -13.65 -0.43
CA GLY A 67 4.42 -14.24 0.83
C GLY A 67 3.41 -15.25 1.38
N PHE A 68 3.82 -16.03 2.38
CA PHE A 68 2.96 -17.02 3.01
C PHE A 68 1.67 -16.40 3.56
N PHE A 69 1.77 -15.30 4.30
CA PHE A 69 0.61 -14.62 4.89
C PHE A 69 -0.31 -14.01 3.84
N THR A 70 0.23 -13.44 2.76
CA THR A 70 -0.60 -12.89 1.69
C THR A 70 -1.37 -13.98 0.97
N LYS A 71 -0.77 -15.16 0.75
CA LYS A 71 -1.47 -16.33 0.21
C LYS A 71 -2.57 -16.83 1.16
N LEU A 72 -2.30 -16.86 2.46
CA LEU A 72 -3.27 -17.28 3.46
C LEU A 72 -4.47 -16.31 3.49
N TRP A 73 -4.22 -15.01 3.49
CA TRP A 73 -5.28 -14.00 3.44
C TRP A 73 -6.03 -14.00 2.10
N ALA A 74 -5.36 -14.28 0.98
CA ALA A 74 -6.02 -14.42 -0.31
C ALA A 74 -6.97 -15.63 -0.32
N ARG A 75 -6.57 -16.77 0.27
CA ARG A 75 -7.43 -17.94 0.44
C ARG A 75 -8.63 -17.66 1.33
N GLU A 76 -8.40 -16.94 2.43
CA GLU A 76 -9.46 -16.51 3.34
C GLU A 76 -10.45 -15.56 2.64
N GLU A 77 -9.95 -14.56 1.91
CA GLU A 77 -10.80 -13.62 1.18
C GLU A 77 -11.59 -14.31 0.06
N ALA A 78 -10.99 -15.31 -0.61
CA ALA A 78 -11.67 -16.17 -1.57
C ALA A 78 -12.77 -17.03 -0.93
N PHE A 79 -12.52 -17.56 0.27
CA PHE A 79 -13.55 -18.28 1.03
C PHE A 79 -14.74 -17.37 1.35
N TRP A 80 -14.47 -16.16 1.83
CA TRP A 80 -15.54 -15.23 2.19
C TRP A 80 -16.26 -14.63 0.99
N SER A 81 -15.57 -14.35 -0.12
CA SER A 81 -16.19 -13.81 -1.34
C SER A 81 -17.18 -14.79 -1.98
N ARG A 82 -16.93 -16.11 -1.83
CA ARG A 82 -17.86 -17.16 -2.25
C ARG A 82 -19.21 -17.09 -1.52
N HIS A 83 -19.20 -16.75 -0.23
CA HIS A 83 -20.42 -16.75 0.60
C HIS A 83 -21.09 -15.37 0.70
N LEU A 84 -20.27 -14.31 0.76
CA LEU A 84 -20.66 -12.91 0.90
C LEU A 84 -20.36 -12.14 -0.38
N LYS A 85 -21.41 -11.86 -1.17
CA LYS A 85 -21.30 -11.03 -2.38
C LYS A 85 -20.95 -9.57 -2.05
N PHE A 86 -21.55 -9.03 -0.99
CA PHE A 86 -21.32 -7.64 -0.56
C PHE A 86 -20.52 -7.60 0.75
N ARG A 87 -19.53 -6.71 0.80
CA ARG A 87 -18.73 -6.42 2.01
C ARG A 87 -19.32 -5.34 2.91
N GLN A 88 -20.32 -4.62 2.40
CA GLN A 88 -20.98 -3.52 3.08
C GLN A 88 -22.41 -3.90 3.44
N PHE A 89 -22.91 -3.36 4.56
CA PHE A 89 -24.30 -3.57 4.98
C PHE A 89 -25.29 -3.00 3.96
N SER A 90 -24.97 -1.82 3.39
CA SER A 90 -25.74 -1.15 2.35
C SER A 90 -26.13 -2.11 1.22
N GLY A 91 -25.15 -2.83 0.64
CA GLY A 91 -25.41 -3.77 -0.46
C GLY A 91 -26.40 -4.89 -0.09
N HIS A 92 -26.35 -5.41 1.13
CA HIS A 92 -27.32 -6.43 1.56
C HIS A 92 -28.70 -5.84 1.83
N PHE A 93 -28.78 -4.61 2.34
CA PHE A 93 -30.06 -3.93 2.58
C PHE A 93 -30.74 -3.51 1.27
N TYR A 94 -29.99 -2.92 0.32
CA TYR A 94 -30.53 -2.50 -0.97
C TYR A 94 -31.05 -3.67 -1.82
N HIS A 95 -30.39 -4.83 -1.77
CA HIS A 95 -30.80 -6.03 -2.51
C HIS A 95 -31.71 -6.98 -1.72
N GLY A 96 -32.15 -6.59 -0.51
CA GLY A 96 -33.07 -7.39 0.30
C GLY A 96 -32.50 -8.72 0.83
N HIS A 97 -31.18 -8.85 0.93
CA HIS A 97 -30.48 -10.07 1.36
C HIS A 97 -30.19 -10.10 2.86
N TYR A 98 -31.22 -9.92 3.70
CA TYR A 98 -31.08 -9.85 5.15
C TYR A 98 -30.54 -11.12 5.80
N GLY A 99 -30.80 -12.30 5.21
CA GLY A 99 -30.30 -13.58 5.73
C GLY A 99 -28.78 -13.71 5.76
N LYS A 100 -28.05 -12.86 5.03
CA LYS A 100 -26.57 -12.84 5.00
C LYS A 100 -25.93 -11.82 5.94
N VAL A 101 -26.73 -10.98 6.60
CA VAL A 101 -26.27 -10.01 7.59
C VAL A 101 -25.54 -10.65 8.78
N PRO A 102 -26.01 -11.76 9.39
CA PRO A 102 -25.26 -12.40 10.48
C PRO A 102 -23.89 -12.91 10.02
N LEU A 103 -23.81 -13.43 8.79
CA LEU A 103 -22.54 -13.86 8.21
C LEU A 103 -21.59 -12.68 7.96
N LEU A 104 -22.12 -11.52 7.55
CA LEU A 104 -21.34 -10.30 7.40
C LEU A 104 -20.79 -9.81 8.75
N LEU A 105 -21.59 -9.89 9.82
CA LEU A 105 -21.16 -9.55 11.17
C LEU A 105 -20.01 -10.45 11.62
N LEU A 106 -20.11 -11.77 11.39
CA LEU A 106 -19.03 -12.72 11.67
C LEU A 106 -17.75 -12.37 10.90
N TYR A 107 -17.86 -12.07 9.60
CA TYR A 107 -16.70 -11.62 8.81
C TYR A 107 -16.04 -10.36 9.39
N ARG A 108 -16.85 -9.36 9.78
CA ARG A 108 -16.32 -8.12 10.37
C ARG A 108 -15.68 -8.36 11.73
N ALA A 109 -16.30 -9.18 12.58
CA ALA A 109 -15.77 -9.56 13.88
C ALA A 109 -14.43 -10.27 13.71
N GLN A 110 -14.36 -11.29 12.85
CA GLN A 110 -13.12 -12.01 12.57
C GLN A 110 -12.01 -11.08 12.05
N ARG A 111 -12.33 -10.18 11.13
CA ARG A 111 -11.37 -9.20 10.60
C ARG A 111 -10.88 -8.23 11.68
N TRP A 112 -11.77 -7.81 12.57
CA TRP A 112 -11.42 -6.94 13.70
C TRP A 112 -10.51 -7.67 14.69
N PHE A 113 -10.85 -8.91 15.08
CA PHE A 113 -10.00 -9.76 15.91
C PHE A 113 -8.62 -9.94 15.28
N ARG A 114 -8.54 -10.29 13.99
CA ARG A 114 -7.25 -10.44 13.29
C ARG A 114 -6.39 -9.18 13.37
N SER A 115 -6.97 -8.01 13.12
CA SER A 115 -6.24 -6.74 13.24
C SER A 115 -5.79 -6.47 14.67
N PHE A 116 -6.67 -6.72 15.65
CA PHE A 116 -6.36 -6.51 17.06
C PHE A 116 -5.22 -7.42 17.54
N TYR A 117 -5.28 -8.72 17.26
CA TYR A 117 -4.24 -9.65 17.64
C TYR A 117 -2.93 -9.39 16.88
N GLY A 118 -3.01 -9.21 15.56
CA GLY A 118 -1.84 -9.06 14.70
C GLY A 118 -1.07 -7.75 14.89
N VAL A 119 -1.79 -6.64 15.13
CA VAL A 119 -1.21 -5.29 15.16
C VAL A 119 -1.03 -4.76 16.58
N MET A 120 -1.89 -5.14 17.53
CA MET A 120 -1.81 -4.62 18.90
C MET A 120 -1.14 -5.63 19.82
N ILE A 121 -1.67 -6.85 19.90
CA ILE A 121 -1.26 -7.82 20.92
C ILE A 121 0.17 -8.32 20.68
N ILE A 122 0.47 -8.88 19.50
CA ILE A 122 1.79 -9.47 19.20
C ILE A 122 2.95 -8.48 19.44
N PRO A 123 2.92 -7.23 18.92
CA PRO A 123 4.00 -6.29 19.20
C PRO A 123 4.00 -5.73 20.63
N SER A 124 2.86 -5.76 21.34
CA SER A 124 2.83 -5.35 22.74
C SER A 124 3.52 -6.35 23.67
N PHE A 125 3.57 -7.65 23.32
CA PHE A 125 4.18 -8.68 24.14
C PHE A 125 5.66 -8.42 24.47
N PRO A 126 6.56 -8.15 23.49
CA PRO A 126 7.94 -7.79 23.79
C PRO A 126 8.07 -6.54 24.67
N LEU A 127 7.19 -5.55 24.48
CA LEU A 127 7.19 -4.32 25.27
C LEU A 127 6.76 -4.57 26.71
N VAL A 128 5.69 -5.34 26.93
CA VAL A 128 5.25 -5.74 28.27
C VAL A 128 6.29 -6.63 28.94
N TYR A 129 6.87 -7.59 28.21
CA TYR A 129 7.94 -8.44 28.71
C TYR A 129 9.15 -7.61 29.15
N PHE A 130 9.58 -6.66 28.29
CA PHE A 130 10.65 -5.72 28.61
C PHE A 130 10.28 -4.93 29.87
N LEU A 131 9.14 -4.27 29.93
CA LEU A 131 8.75 -3.46 31.10
C LEU A 131 8.61 -4.26 32.41
N THR A 132 8.26 -5.55 32.34
CA THR A 132 8.10 -6.40 33.53
C THR A 132 9.39 -7.05 34.00
N HIS A 133 10.30 -7.40 33.09
CA HIS A 133 11.54 -8.11 33.39
C HIS A 133 12.79 -7.20 33.34
N TYR A 134 12.64 -5.94 32.94
CA TYR A 134 13.72 -4.97 32.98
C TYR A 134 14.08 -4.70 34.44
N LYS A 135 15.17 -5.34 34.88
CA LYS A 135 15.73 -5.13 36.21
C LYS A 135 16.30 -3.72 36.26
N PHE A 136 15.91 -2.96 37.29
CA PHE A 136 16.41 -1.63 37.62
C PHE A 136 17.89 -1.63 38.08
N GLU A 137 18.75 -2.44 37.47
CA GLU A 137 20.17 -2.56 37.82
C GLU A 137 20.93 -1.26 37.52
N VAL A 138 20.43 -0.45 36.58
CA VAL A 138 20.98 0.86 36.27
C VAL A 138 20.38 1.92 37.21
N PRO A 139 21.17 2.55 38.09
CA PRO A 139 20.66 3.65 38.91
C PRO A 139 20.19 4.82 38.03
N ASN A 140 19.10 5.48 38.42
CA ASN A 140 18.53 6.68 37.79
C ASN A 140 17.90 6.53 36.38
N CYS A 141 17.61 5.32 35.91
CA CYS A 141 16.94 5.14 34.61
C CYS A 141 15.45 5.55 34.60
N PHE A 142 14.78 5.57 35.76
CA PHE A 142 13.40 6.04 35.91
C PHE A 142 13.24 6.83 37.21
N TYR A 143 12.90 8.11 37.11
CA TYR A 143 12.48 8.92 38.26
C TYR A 143 10.99 8.70 38.51
N ARG A 144 10.65 7.87 39.49
CA ARG A 144 9.28 7.86 40.02
C ARG A 144 9.14 9.07 40.93
N THR A 145 8.20 9.96 40.63
CA THR A 145 7.87 11.06 41.54
C THR A 145 7.43 10.48 42.88
N THR A 146 7.75 11.18 43.96
CA THR A 146 7.21 10.86 45.29
C THR A 146 5.70 10.87 45.22
N MET A 147 5.06 9.83 45.77
CA MET A 147 3.59 9.76 45.81
C MET A 147 3.03 10.98 46.53
N HIS A 148 1.90 11.50 46.04
CA HIS A 148 1.21 12.59 46.72
C HIS A 148 0.76 12.14 48.11
N THR A 149 1.14 12.89 49.15
CA THR A 149 0.72 12.67 50.53
C THR A 149 -0.39 13.65 50.88
N PHE A 150 -1.51 13.16 51.40
CA PHE A 150 -2.62 13.99 51.87
C PHE A 150 -2.54 14.22 53.39
N PRO A 151 -3.10 15.32 53.91
CA PRO A 151 -3.13 15.58 55.34
C PRO A 151 -3.91 14.48 56.08
N GLY A 152 -3.28 13.88 57.10
CA GLY A 152 -3.84 12.76 57.88
C GLY A 152 -3.30 11.38 57.49
N ASP A 153 -2.57 11.27 56.38
CA ASP A 153 -1.95 10.02 55.95
C ASP A 153 -0.80 9.61 56.87
N LYS A 154 -0.76 8.32 57.22
CA LYS A 154 0.38 7.74 57.93
C LYS A 154 1.47 7.38 56.91
N HIS A 155 2.62 8.01 57.01
CA HIS A 155 3.76 7.76 56.12
C HIS A 155 4.99 7.25 56.90
N PHE A 156 5.85 6.50 56.23
CA PHE A 156 7.14 6.07 56.77
C PHE A 156 8.21 6.17 55.67
N LYS A 157 9.48 6.27 56.07
CA LYS A 157 10.62 6.32 55.14
C LYS A 157 11.23 4.94 55.02
N SER A 158 11.20 4.36 53.82
CA SER A 158 11.90 3.10 53.52
C SER A 158 12.35 3.08 52.06
N LYS A 159 13.23 2.14 51.70
CA LYS A 159 13.59 1.89 50.30
C LYS A 159 12.48 1.03 49.68
N ILE A 160 12.09 1.36 48.43
CA ILE A 160 10.99 0.67 47.73
C ILE A 160 11.25 -0.83 47.56
N LYS A 161 12.50 -1.23 47.37
CA LYS A 161 12.90 -2.64 47.26
C LYS A 161 12.59 -3.48 48.51
N ASP A 162 12.47 -2.83 49.66
CA ASP A 162 12.21 -3.48 50.94
C ASP A 162 10.72 -3.46 51.28
N LEU A 163 9.88 -2.91 50.37
CA LEU A 163 8.44 -2.81 50.53
C LEU A 163 7.70 -3.86 49.73
N GLU A 164 6.68 -4.43 50.34
CA GLU A 164 5.73 -5.29 49.66
C GLU A 164 4.47 -4.47 49.34
N PHE A 165 3.94 -4.62 48.13
CA PHE A 165 2.68 -4.01 47.75
C PHE A 165 1.52 -4.88 48.22
N ASP A 166 0.63 -4.34 49.06
CA ASP A 166 -0.60 -5.01 49.46
C ASP A 166 -1.72 -4.66 48.46
N PRO A 167 -2.18 -5.62 47.63
CA PRO A 167 -3.18 -5.35 46.62
C PRO A 167 -4.58 -5.11 47.21
N ILE A 168 -4.84 -5.55 48.45
CA ILE A 168 -6.16 -5.41 49.10
C ILE A 168 -6.36 -3.98 49.60
N ARG A 169 -5.33 -3.42 50.24
CA ARG A 169 -5.36 -2.06 50.79
C ARG A 169 -4.87 -1.00 49.82
N TYR A 170 -4.28 -1.44 48.71
CA TYR A 170 -3.63 -0.57 47.72
C TYR A 170 -2.54 0.33 48.34
N THR A 171 -1.86 -0.20 49.36
CA THR A 171 -0.81 0.51 50.13
C THR A 171 0.46 -0.32 50.22
N TYR A 172 1.60 0.34 50.36
CA TYR A 172 2.86 -0.33 50.66
C TYR A 172 2.96 -0.65 52.15
N VAL A 173 3.36 -1.88 52.47
CA VAL A 173 3.54 -2.34 53.85
C VAL A 173 4.98 -2.82 54.01
N ASN A 174 5.63 -2.41 55.10
CA ASN A 174 6.92 -2.98 55.48
C ASN A 174 6.67 -4.41 55.99
N PRO A 175 7.27 -5.46 55.41
CA PRO A 175 7.08 -6.85 55.83
C PRO A 175 7.38 -7.08 57.32
N GLU A 176 8.28 -6.30 57.94
CA GLU A 176 8.59 -6.38 59.38
C GLU A 176 7.42 -5.97 60.30
N ASN A 177 6.49 -5.16 59.79
CA ASN A 177 5.32 -4.70 60.55
C ASN A 177 4.10 -5.64 60.41
N LYS A 178 4.18 -6.70 59.59
CA LYS A 178 3.08 -7.67 59.44
C LYS A 178 3.00 -8.68 60.59
N THR A 179 4.07 -8.83 61.38
CA THR A 179 4.22 -9.84 62.44
C THR A 179 4.01 -9.32 63.86
N LYS A 180 3.64 -8.06 64.03
CA LYS A 180 3.22 -7.47 65.31
C LYS A 180 1.71 -7.23 65.32
#